data_AF-A0A2S7FA39-F1
#
_entry.id   AF-A0A2S7FA39-F1
#
_cell.length_a   1.000
_cell.length_b   1.000
_cell.length_c   1.000
_cell.angle_alpha   90.00
_cell.angle_beta   90.00
_cell.angle_gamma   90.00
#
_symmetry.space_group_name_H-M   'P 1'
#
loop_
_entity.id
_entity.type
_entity.pdbx_description
1 polymer ?
#
loop_
_entity_poly.entity_id
_entity_poly.type
_entity_poly.pdbx_seq_one_letter_code
_entity_poly.pdbx_strand_id
1 'polypeptide(L)'
;MDKDDRLFKEDMIKLFKNVYEVLVKKEKFTDFYETLDNDLANLKDTGKREVIYKNLTNSIKRTKTRWLNKYVNGSNNSLSEDIEYAEHFYKRVLEGVYEPDKFVMIYGVNNIDEYKKKMFNELYTWRDNEDALLSSYKYIGTFQKRSITLAFRSDILKLYYDFLTNNAKSVITIPSVLSNFSIDTTNKKDYLKDDEKEFLDDNLSLEGTIDRLIVNKENQQKLLMKLEKQVYLRIEEGKDSLDIITQIALLKAIKQLNSLDTRIISHYYTHFYNIVADKSVDKYIGDLVSELGLSDSKKNTDAVIKSLLKIGSIRLESENYEGREIKGTLFEVSISERDGRKFAQVFLGGFLRTLIIMDSSFNFNKDVFDLLSNDAQQIAIWLQNRRLKMVLESEDFKDVIAIQRFTDAILMSTKSIYKKRDRIINALDELKQYKLIVKNYEYIKKNYEFVISYIELPESVIKKIKNKEFKTGELIEGQIHADYTVE
;
A
#
# COMPACT_ATOMS: atom_id res chain seq x y z
N MET A 1 -4.64 8.57 -25.46
CA MET A 1 -4.54 9.36 -24.21
C MET A 1 -5.60 8.87 -23.26
N ASP A 2 -5.15 8.38 -22.12
CA ASP A 2 -5.99 7.92 -21.01
C ASP A 2 -6.85 9.07 -20.45
N LYS A 3 -7.94 8.78 -19.73
CA LYS A 3 -8.80 9.81 -19.14
C LYS A 3 -8.02 10.71 -18.17
N ASP A 4 -7.10 10.12 -17.41
CA ASP A 4 -6.26 10.82 -16.43
C ASP A 4 -5.18 11.68 -17.10
N ASP A 5 -4.63 11.23 -18.25
CA ASP A 5 -3.71 12.05 -19.05
C ASP A 5 -4.40 13.30 -19.60
N ARG A 6 -5.69 13.20 -19.96
CA ARG A 6 -6.46 14.33 -20.47
C ARG A 6 -6.67 15.37 -19.38
N LEU A 7 -7.04 14.93 -18.18
CA LEU A 7 -7.19 15.80 -17.00
C LEU A 7 -5.87 16.49 -16.67
N PHE A 8 -4.76 15.75 -16.62
CA PHE A 8 -3.44 16.34 -16.38
C PHE A 8 -3.05 17.36 -17.46
N LYS A 9 -3.28 17.05 -18.74
CA LYS A 9 -3.01 17.99 -19.85
C LYS A 9 -3.83 19.27 -19.70
N GLU A 10 -5.10 19.17 -19.33
CA GLU A 10 -5.96 20.35 -19.09
C GLU A 10 -5.44 21.21 -17.93
N ASP A 11 -4.99 20.60 -16.84
CA ASP A 11 -4.44 21.32 -15.69
C ASP A 11 -3.11 22.00 -16.03
N MET A 12 -2.23 21.33 -16.79
CA MET A 12 -0.99 21.94 -17.26
C MET A 12 -1.25 23.12 -18.21
N ILE A 13 -2.27 23.01 -19.06
CA ILE A 13 -2.70 24.12 -19.92
C ILE A 13 -3.17 25.30 -19.06
N LYS A 14 -4.00 25.07 -18.04
CA LYS A 14 -4.46 26.14 -17.14
C LYS A 14 -3.30 26.80 -16.40
N LEU A 15 -2.34 25.99 -15.93
CA LEU A 15 -1.26 26.45 -15.06
C LEU A 15 -0.14 27.18 -15.83
N PHE A 16 0.24 26.68 -17.01
CA PHE A 16 1.45 27.12 -17.70
C PHE A 16 1.23 27.86 -19.01
N LYS A 17 0.11 27.66 -19.73
CA LYS A 17 -0.05 28.18 -21.10
C LYS A 17 0.21 29.68 -21.20
N ASN A 18 -0.49 30.46 -20.39
CA ASN A 18 -0.40 31.92 -20.44
C ASN A 18 1.02 32.41 -20.12
N VAL A 19 1.65 31.84 -19.07
CA VAL A 19 2.99 32.24 -18.65
C VAL A 19 4.03 31.84 -19.70
N TYR A 20 3.95 30.62 -20.22
CA TYR A 20 4.88 30.09 -21.22
C TYR A 20 4.85 30.90 -22.52
N GLU A 21 3.65 31.16 -23.07
CA GLU A 21 3.49 31.85 -24.35
C GLU A 21 3.96 33.32 -24.27
N VAL A 22 3.80 33.96 -23.10
CA VAL A 22 4.33 35.31 -22.82
C VAL A 22 5.87 35.31 -22.81
N LEU A 23 6.49 34.32 -22.17
CA LEU A 23 7.93 34.26 -21.99
C LEU A 23 8.68 33.79 -23.24
N VAL A 24 8.14 32.82 -23.98
CA VAL A 24 8.85 32.11 -25.04
C VAL A 24 8.61 32.72 -26.43
N LYS A 25 7.53 33.50 -26.60
CA LYS A 25 7.12 34.26 -27.80
C LYS A 25 7.15 33.45 -29.11
N LYS A 26 6.00 33.41 -29.82
CA LYS A 26 5.82 32.71 -31.11
C LYS A 26 5.89 31.17 -31.05
N GLU A 27 5.87 30.57 -29.86
CA GLU A 27 5.63 29.13 -29.69
C GLU A 27 4.33 28.93 -28.92
N LYS A 28 3.49 28.02 -29.39
CA LYS A 28 2.27 27.62 -28.68
C LYS A 28 2.63 26.60 -27.62
N PHE A 29 2.02 26.74 -26.45
CA PHE A 29 2.23 25.78 -25.36
C PHE A 29 1.81 24.35 -25.76
N THR A 30 0.78 24.23 -26.60
CA THR A 30 0.31 22.93 -27.13
C THR A 30 1.40 22.20 -27.89
N ASP A 31 2.09 22.89 -28.78
CA ASP A 31 3.12 22.31 -29.65
C ASP A 31 4.34 21.91 -28.80
N PHE A 32 4.70 22.73 -27.81
CA PHE A 32 5.72 22.40 -26.82
C PHE A 32 5.34 21.16 -26.00
N TYR A 33 4.10 21.09 -25.49
CA TYR A 33 3.63 19.97 -24.68
C TYR A 33 3.69 18.65 -25.44
N GLU A 34 3.33 18.65 -26.74
CA GLU A 34 3.43 17.47 -27.61
C GLU A 34 4.87 16.95 -27.75
N THR A 35 5.88 17.83 -27.66
CA THR A 35 7.29 17.37 -27.66
C THR A 35 7.66 16.54 -26.42
N LEU A 36 6.85 16.58 -25.36
CA LEU A 36 7.06 15.83 -24.12
C LEU A 36 6.46 14.43 -24.15
N ASP A 37 5.69 14.06 -25.19
CA ASP A 37 4.97 12.78 -25.23
C ASP A 37 5.87 11.56 -24.97
N ASN A 38 7.08 11.56 -25.53
CA ASN A 38 8.06 10.49 -25.30
C ASN A 38 8.61 10.49 -23.87
N ASP A 39 8.82 11.66 -23.27
CA ASP A 39 9.29 11.77 -21.89
C ASP A 39 8.20 11.32 -20.90
N LEU A 40 6.95 11.72 -21.15
CA LEU A 40 5.78 11.31 -20.38
C LEU A 40 5.55 9.80 -20.51
N ALA A 41 5.69 9.24 -21.72
CA ALA A 41 5.62 7.80 -21.94
C ALA A 41 6.73 7.03 -21.19
N ASN A 42 7.96 7.57 -21.16
CA ASN A 42 9.06 6.98 -20.41
C ASN A 42 8.84 7.05 -18.88
N LEU A 43 8.14 8.08 -18.39
CA LEU A 43 7.74 8.15 -16.98
C LEU A 43 6.63 7.15 -16.63
N LYS A 44 5.82 6.72 -17.58
CA LYS A 44 4.84 5.63 -17.36
C LYS A 44 5.51 4.28 -17.17
N ASP A 45 6.62 4.03 -17.85
CA ASP A 45 7.41 2.79 -17.76
C ASP A 45 8.03 2.65 -16.36
N THR A 46 7.51 1.70 -15.57
CA THR A 46 7.93 1.44 -14.19
C THR A 46 9.41 1.08 -14.06
N GLY A 47 10.02 0.49 -15.09
CA GLY A 47 11.44 0.13 -15.08
C GLY A 47 12.38 1.33 -15.26
N LYS A 48 11.89 2.45 -15.80
CA LYS A 48 12.70 3.65 -16.08
C LYS A 48 12.36 4.84 -15.19
N ARG A 49 11.13 4.88 -14.67
CA ARG A 49 10.55 6.00 -13.91
C ARG A 49 11.44 6.52 -12.79
N GLU A 50 11.88 5.65 -11.89
CA GLU A 50 12.69 6.02 -10.71
C GLU A 50 14.03 6.66 -11.08
N VAL A 51 14.70 6.10 -12.09
CA VAL A 51 15.99 6.62 -12.56
C VAL A 51 15.82 8.00 -13.22
N ILE A 52 14.76 8.16 -14.02
CA ILE A 52 14.43 9.43 -14.66
C ILE A 52 14.10 10.49 -13.59
N TYR A 53 13.27 10.16 -12.61
CA TYR A 53 12.88 11.09 -11.55
C TYR A 53 14.06 11.51 -10.66
N LYS A 54 14.90 10.57 -10.26
CA LYS A 54 16.13 10.86 -9.51
C LYS A 54 17.07 11.79 -10.27
N ASN A 55 17.20 11.60 -11.58
CA ASN A 55 18.02 12.49 -12.41
C ASN A 55 17.38 13.88 -12.57
N LEU A 56 16.06 13.92 -12.71
CA LEU A 56 15.28 15.15 -12.83
C LEU A 56 15.41 16.01 -11.57
N THR A 57 15.16 15.45 -10.38
CA THR A 57 15.26 16.14 -9.09
C THR A 57 16.67 16.69 -8.83
N ASN A 58 17.70 15.89 -9.12
CA ASN A 58 19.10 16.35 -9.04
C ASN A 58 19.40 17.51 -10.00
N SER A 59 18.86 17.45 -11.23
CA SER A 59 18.99 18.53 -12.21
C SER A 59 18.29 19.81 -11.77
N ILE A 60 17.08 19.70 -11.20
CA ILE A 60 16.32 20.83 -10.65
C ILE A 60 17.12 21.48 -9.51
N LYS A 61 17.59 20.70 -8.52
CA LYS A 61 18.41 21.21 -7.40
C LYS A 61 19.64 21.98 -7.89
N ARG A 62 20.41 21.38 -8.81
CA ARG A 62 21.58 22.04 -9.42
C ARG A 62 21.21 23.33 -10.16
N THR A 63 20.07 23.33 -10.85
CA THR A 63 19.59 24.50 -11.59
C THR A 63 19.19 25.63 -10.65
N LYS A 64 18.49 25.33 -9.55
CA LYS A 64 18.15 26.31 -8.51
C LYS A 64 19.39 26.98 -7.92
N THR A 65 20.38 26.19 -7.52
CA THR A 65 21.65 26.70 -7.00
C THR A 65 22.38 27.58 -8.02
N ARG A 66 22.46 27.12 -9.28
CA ARG A 66 23.12 27.86 -10.36
C ARG A 66 22.44 29.19 -10.65
N TRP A 67 21.11 29.21 -10.70
CA TRP A 67 20.34 30.42 -10.95
C TRP A 67 20.50 31.41 -9.80
N LEU A 68 20.38 30.96 -8.55
CA LEU A 68 20.64 31.81 -7.40
C LEU A 68 22.05 32.43 -7.46
N ASN A 69 23.08 31.62 -7.67
CA ASN A 69 24.46 32.11 -7.72
C ASN A 69 24.68 33.13 -8.84
N LYS A 70 23.98 32.99 -9.98
CA LYS A 70 24.06 33.95 -11.08
C LYS A 70 23.54 35.34 -10.67
N TYR A 71 22.47 35.41 -9.87
CA TYR A 71 21.88 36.70 -9.46
C TYR A 71 22.51 37.27 -8.18
N VAL A 72 22.96 36.42 -7.26
CA VAL A 72 23.62 36.87 -6.03
C VAL A 72 25.05 37.34 -6.29
N ASN A 73 25.79 36.67 -7.19
CA ASN A 73 27.22 36.95 -7.42
C ASN A 73 27.53 37.65 -8.75
N GLY A 74 26.55 37.82 -9.64
CA GLY A 74 26.75 38.50 -10.92
C GLY A 74 26.64 40.02 -10.79
N SER A 75 27.59 40.77 -11.35
CA SER A 75 27.47 42.23 -11.53
C SER A 75 26.56 42.54 -12.73
N ASN A 76 25.69 43.55 -12.63
CA ASN A 76 24.67 43.95 -13.63
C ASN A 76 23.67 42.84 -14.01
N ASN A 77 22.70 42.59 -13.14
CA ASN A 77 21.59 41.69 -13.41
C ASN A 77 20.24 42.31 -12.97
N SER A 78 19.11 41.70 -13.33
CA SER A 78 17.80 42.29 -13.02
C SER A 78 17.49 42.41 -11.53
N LEU A 79 18.17 41.64 -10.66
CA LEU A 79 18.10 41.84 -9.21
C LEU A 79 18.85 43.12 -8.79
N SER A 80 19.99 43.41 -9.41
CA SER A 80 20.71 44.67 -9.17
C SER A 80 19.93 45.88 -9.69
N GLU A 81 19.26 45.77 -10.85
CA GLU A 81 18.38 46.82 -11.36
C GLU A 81 17.22 47.12 -10.40
N ASP A 82 16.51 46.08 -9.89
CA ASP A 82 15.44 46.25 -8.90
C ASP A 82 15.94 46.93 -7.61
N ILE A 83 17.15 46.58 -7.17
CA ILE A 83 17.80 47.17 -5.99
C ILE A 83 18.18 48.64 -6.26
N GLU A 84 18.75 48.94 -7.43
CA GLU A 84 19.12 50.31 -7.82
C GLU A 84 17.90 51.22 -7.96
N TYR A 85 16.78 50.71 -8.50
CA TYR A 85 15.52 51.45 -8.55
C TYR A 85 14.98 51.75 -7.15
N ALA A 86 15.01 50.76 -6.25
CA ALA A 86 14.60 50.95 -4.87
C ALA A 86 15.53 51.91 -4.11
N GLU A 87 16.85 51.84 -4.34
CA GLU A 87 17.86 52.76 -3.78
C GLU A 87 17.59 54.20 -4.22
N HIS A 88 17.37 54.41 -5.51
CA HIS A 88 17.10 55.73 -6.06
C HIS A 88 15.76 56.29 -5.56
N PHE A 89 14.73 55.45 -5.44
CA PHE A 89 13.44 55.86 -4.87
C PHE A 89 13.60 56.23 -3.38
N TYR A 90 14.29 55.41 -2.60
CA TYR A 90 14.52 55.66 -1.18
C TYR A 90 15.36 56.92 -0.95
N LYS A 91 16.34 57.20 -1.82
CA LYS A 91 17.08 58.46 -1.80
C LYS A 91 16.17 59.67 -1.97
N ARG A 92 15.19 59.62 -2.88
CA ARG A 92 14.19 60.68 -3.05
C ARG A 92 13.26 60.84 -1.85
N VAL A 93 13.02 59.77 -1.08
CA VAL A 93 12.31 59.83 0.20
C VAL A 93 13.16 60.55 1.26
N LEU A 94 14.45 60.21 1.36
CA LEU A 94 15.39 60.89 2.28
C LEU A 94 15.58 62.37 1.93
N GLU A 95 15.54 62.73 0.65
CA GLU A 95 15.61 64.11 0.15
C GLU A 95 14.29 64.89 0.33
N GLY A 96 13.23 64.26 0.85
CA GLY A 96 11.93 64.90 1.10
C GLY A 96 11.05 65.11 -0.14
N VAL A 97 11.41 64.51 -1.28
CA VAL A 97 10.65 64.58 -2.53
C VAL A 97 9.42 63.67 -2.49
N TYR A 98 9.49 62.56 -1.75
CA TYR A 98 8.38 61.63 -1.53
C TYR A 98 8.15 61.38 -0.04
N GLU A 99 6.89 61.15 0.34
CA GLU A 99 6.51 60.76 1.70
C GLU A 99 7.05 59.35 2.04
N PRO A 100 7.54 59.12 3.28
CA PRO A 100 8.03 57.81 3.72
C PRO A 100 7.04 56.66 3.51
N ASP A 101 5.74 56.93 3.71
CA ASP A 101 4.67 55.95 3.56
C ASP A 101 4.56 55.41 2.13
N LYS A 102 4.97 56.18 1.11
CA LYS A 102 4.98 55.71 -0.29
C LYS A 102 6.00 54.61 -0.52
N PHE A 103 7.14 54.64 0.17
CA PHE A 103 8.14 53.56 0.06
C PHE A 103 7.62 52.27 0.69
N VAL A 104 7.00 52.38 1.88
CA VAL A 104 6.36 51.24 2.55
C VAL A 104 5.22 50.68 1.70
N MET A 105 4.41 51.54 1.07
CA MET A 105 3.30 51.12 0.21
C MET A 105 3.78 50.35 -1.03
N ILE A 106 4.90 50.76 -1.65
CA ILE A 106 5.39 50.15 -2.90
C ILE A 106 6.22 48.89 -2.63
N TYR A 107 7.11 48.90 -1.63
CA TYR A 107 8.09 47.84 -1.40
C TYR A 107 7.78 46.97 -0.16
N GLY A 108 6.86 47.42 0.70
CA GLY A 108 6.40 46.68 1.89
C GLY A 108 7.45 46.59 3.01
N VAL A 109 8.39 47.53 3.06
CA VAL A 109 9.51 47.59 4.03
C VAL A 109 9.88 49.04 4.33
N ASN A 110 10.55 49.29 5.46
CA ASN A 110 10.80 50.65 5.96
C ASN A 110 12.07 51.30 5.38
N ASN A 111 13.02 50.49 4.91
CA ASN A 111 14.30 50.95 4.40
C ASN A 111 14.86 50.02 3.33
N ILE A 112 15.91 50.49 2.66
CA ILE A 112 16.55 49.77 1.57
C ILE A 112 17.27 48.48 2.01
N ASP A 113 17.82 48.45 3.22
CA ASP A 113 18.53 47.25 3.73
C ASP A 113 17.54 46.12 4.04
N GLU A 114 16.37 46.44 4.58
CA GLU A 114 15.25 45.52 4.73
C GLU A 114 14.75 45.01 3.38
N TYR A 115 14.67 45.87 2.36
CA TYR A 115 14.29 45.47 1.00
C TYR A 115 15.28 44.46 0.42
N LYS A 116 16.59 44.74 0.51
CA LYS A 116 17.65 43.82 0.05
C LYS A 116 17.53 42.47 0.76
N LYS A 117 17.41 42.47 2.09
CA LYS A 117 17.24 41.23 2.87
C LYS A 117 16.00 40.45 2.46
N LYS A 118 14.86 41.13 2.27
CA LYS A 118 13.61 40.51 1.80
C LYS A 118 13.79 39.83 0.44
N MET A 119 14.40 40.54 -0.52
CA MET A 119 14.64 40.03 -1.86
C MET A 119 15.56 38.80 -1.87
N PHE A 120 16.67 38.83 -1.12
CA PHE A 120 17.53 37.66 -0.98
C PHE A 120 16.80 36.50 -0.31
N ASN A 121 16.04 36.76 0.75
CA ASN A 121 15.29 35.72 1.46
C ASN A 121 14.24 35.04 0.57
N GLU A 122 13.52 35.78 -0.28
CA GLU A 122 12.60 35.21 -1.29
C GLU A 122 13.32 34.24 -2.24
N LEU A 123 14.56 34.56 -2.65
CA LEU A 123 15.33 33.70 -3.56
C LEU A 123 15.92 32.46 -2.84
N TYR A 124 16.38 32.61 -1.60
CA TYR A 124 16.87 31.50 -0.78
C TYR A 124 15.72 30.53 -0.43
N THR A 125 14.58 31.06 0.01
CA THR A 125 13.38 30.24 0.31
C THR A 125 12.88 29.48 -0.93
N TRP A 126 12.90 30.09 -2.12
CA TRP A 126 12.59 29.38 -3.36
C TRP A 126 13.60 28.25 -3.69
N ARG A 127 14.90 28.48 -3.43
CA ARG A 127 15.96 27.47 -3.65
C ARG A 127 15.73 26.26 -2.73
N ASP A 128 15.47 26.53 -1.46
CA ASP A 128 15.43 25.52 -0.40
C ASP A 128 14.09 24.77 -0.36
N ASN A 129 13.03 25.34 -0.94
CA ASN A 129 11.76 24.65 -1.12
C ASN A 129 11.85 23.59 -2.23
N GLU A 130 11.74 22.30 -1.90
CA GLU A 130 11.80 21.21 -2.89
C GLU A 130 10.61 21.22 -3.86
N ASP A 131 9.48 21.79 -3.45
CA ASP A 131 8.23 21.86 -4.21
C ASP A 131 8.11 23.09 -5.10
N ALA A 132 8.91 24.12 -4.86
CA ALA A 132 8.91 25.31 -5.70
C ALA A 132 9.35 24.97 -7.13
N LEU A 133 8.54 25.37 -8.12
CA LEU A 133 8.79 25.15 -9.54
C LEU A 133 9.96 25.99 -10.05
N LEU A 134 10.66 25.52 -11.08
CA LEU A 134 11.65 26.35 -11.78
C LEU A 134 10.98 27.52 -12.51
N SER A 135 9.79 27.28 -13.07
CA SER A 135 8.99 28.24 -13.80
C SER A 135 8.46 29.38 -12.92
N SER A 136 8.39 29.19 -11.60
CA SER A 136 7.96 30.21 -10.64
C SER A 136 9.09 31.13 -10.18
N TYR A 137 10.31 30.95 -10.72
CA TYR A 137 11.42 31.83 -10.40
C TYR A 137 11.13 33.28 -10.83
N LYS A 138 11.25 34.23 -9.89
CA LYS A 138 10.90 35.65 -10.06
C LYS A 138 11.49 36.28 -11.33
N TYR A 139 12.75 35.95 -11.64
CA TYR A 139 13.47 36.51 -12.79
C TYR A 139 13.49 35.59 -14.01
N ILE A 140 12.57 34.63 -14.11
CA ILE A 140 12.63 33.62 -15.20
C ILE A 140 12.68 34.25 -16.60
N GLY A 141 11.98 35.38 -16.81
CA GLY A 141 11.92 36.05 -18.11
C GLY A 141 13.24 36.67 -18.59
N THR A 142 14.25 36.73 -17.73
CA THR A 142 15.58 37.25 -18.06
C THR A 142 16.52 36.16 -18.59
N PHE A 143 16.10 34.89 -18.55
CA PHE A 143 16.87 33.78 -19.12
C PHE A 143 16.64 33.63 -20.63
N GLN A 144 17.59 32.98 -21.29
CA GLN A 144 17.43 32.58 -22.68
C GLN A 144 16.26 31.61 -22.84
N LYS A 145 15.54 31.71 -23.96
CA LYS A 145 14.42 30.83 -24.34
C LYS A 145 14.68 29.34 -24.08
N ARG A 146 15.89 28.85 -24.37
CA ARG A 146 16.27 27.45 -24.12
C ARG A 146 16.17 27.07 -22.64
N SER A 147 16.63 27.95 -21.74
CA SER A 147 16.59 27.73 -20.29
C SER A 147 15.17 27.82 -19.74
N ILE A 148 14.35 28.75 -20.26
CA ILE A 148 12.93 28.88 -19.92
C ILE A 148 12.20 27.59 -20.33
N THR A 149 12.36 27.15 -21.57
CA THR A 149 11.73 25.92 -22.09
C THR A 149 12.11 24.69 -21.27
N LEU A 150 13.38 24.59 -20.85
CA LEU A 150 13.85 23.48 -20.01
C LEU A 150 13.29 23.52 -18.59
N ALA A 151 13.04 24.70 -18.04
CA ALA A 151 12.38 24.85 -16.74
C ALA A 151 10.95 24.31 -16.78
N PHE A 152 10.13 24.79 -17.73
CA PHE A 152 8.77 24.30 -17.93
C PHE A 152 8.73 22.79 -18.21
N ARG A 153 9.67 22.26 -19.01
CA ARG A 153 9.80 20.80 -19.22
C ARG A 153 10.05 20.07 -17.90
N SER A 154 11.00 20.55 -17.11
CA SER A 154 11.36 19.90 -15.84
C SER A 154 10.22 19.93 -14.83
N ASP A 155 9.49 21.04 -14.77
CA ASP A 155 8.34 21.22 -13.88
C ASP A 155 7.16 20.34 -14.30
N ILE A 156 6.84 20.29 -15.60
CA ILE A 156 5.77 19.41 -16.12
C ILE A 156 6.12 17.94 -15.85
N LEU A 157 7.36 17.51 -16.07
CA LEU A 157 7.78 16.14 -15.80
C LEU A 157 7.76 15.80 -14.30
N LYS A 158 8.14 16.76 -13.44
CA LYS A 158 8.05 16.60 -11.97
C LYS A 158 6.58 16.45 -11.55
N LEU A 159 5.73 17.39 -11.96
CA LEU A 159 4.30 17.37 -11.66
C LEU A 159 3.60 16.13 -12.25
N TYR A 160 4.07 15.61 -13.38
CA TYR A 160 3.53 14.39 -13.95
C TYR A 160 3.94 13.15 -13.17
N TYR A 161 5.19 13.10 -12.69
CA TYR A 161 5.62 12.06 -11.76
C TYR A 161 4.79 12.13 -10.47
N ASP A 162 4.65 13.31 -9.88
CA ASP A 162 3.87 13.53 -8.67
C ASP A 162 2.38 13.17 -8.91
N PHE A 163 1.84 13.45 -10.10
CA PHE A 163 0.50 13.03 -10.51
C PHE A 163 0.40 11.50 -10.58
N LEU A 164 1.39 10.82 -11.14
CA LEU A 164 1.43 9.36 -11.22
C LEU A 164 1.62 8.69 -9.85
N THR A 165 2.32 9.32 -8.90
CA THR A 165 2.54 8.78 -7.55
C THR A 165 1.42 9.16 -6.58
N ASN A 166 0.85 10.36 -6.68
CA ASN A 166 -0.17 10.87 -5.76
C ASN A 166 -1.60 10.47 -6.19
N ASN A 167 -1.88 10.27 -7.48
CA ASN A 167 -3.17 9.70 -7.93
C ASN A 167 -3.19 8.17 -7.95
N ALA A 168 -2.04 7.52 -7.79
CA ALA A 168 -2.04 6.17 -7.29
C ALA A 168 -2.24 6.22 -5.78
N LYS A 169 -3.49 6.36 -5.30
CA LYS A 169 -3.82 5.81 -3.96
C LYS A 169 -3.33 4.37 -4.05
N SER A 170 -2.20 4.06 -3.42
CA SER A 170 -1.66 2.72 -3.46
C SER A 170 -2.69 1.86 -2.75
N VAL A 171 -3.42 1.05 -3.51
CA VAL A 171 -4.47 0.20 -2.96
C VAL A 171 -3.87 -1.16 -2.72
N ILE A 172 -4.01 -1.66 -1.49
CA ILE A 172 -3.82 -3.08 -1.25
C ILE A 172 -5.17 -3.77 -1.41
N THR A 173 -5.22 -4.71 -2.33
CA THR A 173 -6.40 -5.54 -2.59
C THR A 173 -6.24 -6.86 -1.86
N ILE A 174 -7.13 -7.09 -0.90
CA ILE A 174 -7.11 -8.27 -0.04
C ILE A 174 -8.31 -9.15 -0.38
N PRO A 175 -8.14 -10.45 -0.66
CA PRO A 175 -9.28 -11.35 -0.86
C PRO A 175 -10.21 -11.35 0.36
N SER A 176 -11.51 -11.11 0.15
CA SER A 176 -12.50 -11.01 1.24
C SER A 176 -12.62 -12.30 2.07
N VAL A 177 -12.34 -13.45 1.46
CA VAL A 177 -12.29 -14.77 2.13
C VAL A 177 -11.31 -14.82 3.31
N LEU A 178 -10.27 -13.97 3.31
CA LEU A 178 -9.29 -13.91 4.40
C LEU A 178 -9.90 -13.45 5.73
N SER A 179 -11.04 -12.76 5.69
CA SER A 179 -11.82 -12.45 6.89
C SER A 179 -12.44 -13.66 7.58
N ASN A 180 -12.54 -14.81 6.90
CA ASN A 180 -13.11 -16.03 7.47
C ASN A 180 -12.04 -16.98 8.03
N PHE A 181 -10.75 -16.71 7.80
CA PHE A 181 -9.67 -17.51 8.33
C PHE A 181 -9.14 -16.95 9.65
N SER A 182 -8.88 -17.85 10.60
CA SER A 182 -8.06 -17.54 11.77
C SER A 182 -6.59 -17.47 11.38
N ILE A 183 -5.92 -16.37 11.69
CA ILE A 183 -4.52 -16.13 11.28
C ILE A 183 -3.61 -16.04 12.50
N ASP A 184 -2.49 -16.76 12.48
CA ASP A 184 -1.42 -16.55 13.47
C ASP A 184 -0.64 -15.27 13.14
N THR A 185 -0.94 -14.21 13.87
CA THR A 185 -0.29 -12.90 13.71
C THR A 185 1.10 -12.84 14.34
N THR A 186 1.46 -13.83 15.17
CA THR A 186 2.74 -13.85 15.89
C THR A 186 3.86 -14.56 15.13
N ASN A 187 3.51 -15.38 14.13
CA ASN A 187 4.43 -16.29 13.40
C ASN A 187 5.26 -17.20 14.32
N LYS A 188 4.81 -17.41 15.55
CA LYS A 188 5.54 -18.11 16.63
C LYS A 188 4.81 -19.34 17.12
N LYS A 189 3.61 -19.60 16.61
CA LYS A 189 2.86 -20.77 17.05
C LYS A 189 3.53 -22.01 16.48
N ASP A 190 4.28 -22.67 17.35
CA ASP A 190 4.76 -24.01 17.08
C ASP A 190 3.62 -24.97 17.37
N TYR A 191 3.29 -25.76 16.37
CA TYR A 191 2.17 -26.70 16.45
C TYR A 191 2.64 -28.11 16.81
N LEU A 192 3.95 -28.32 16.84
CA LEU A 192 4.58 -29.57 17.19
C LEU A 192 5.48 -29.37 18.40
N LYS A 193 5.42 -30.32 19.32
CA LYS A 193 6.45 -30.44 20.35
C LYS A 193 7.73 -31.01 19.73
N ASP A 194 8.87 -30.80 20.38
CA ASP A 194 10.16 -31.16 19.81
C ASP A 194 10.32 -32.68 19.61
N ASP A 195 9.67 -33.50 20.43
CA ASP A 195 9.57 -34.96 20.29
C ASP A 195 8.71 -35.40 19.09
N GLU A 196 7.69 -34.63 18.72
CA GLU A 196 6.86 -34.90 17.53
C GLU A 196 7.58 -34.55 16.22
N LYS A 197 8.58 -33.65 16.27
CA LYS A 197 9.38 -33.26 15.10
C LYS A 197 10.43 -34.32 14.74
N GLU A 198 11.01 -34.97 15.74
CA GLU A 198 12.01 -36.04 15.57
C GLU A 198 11.46 -37.25 14.81
N PHE A 199 10.16 -37.55 14.99
CA PHE A 199 9.47 -38.64 14.28
C PHE A 199 9.10 -38.35 12.82
N LEU A 200 9.13 -37.09 12.38
CA LEU A 200 8.79 -36.70 11.01
C LEU A 200 9.93 -36.93 10.02
N ASP A 201 11.18 -36.84 10.47
CA ASP A 201 12.36 -36.98 9.61
C ASP A 201 12.55 -38.42 9.11
N ASP A 202 12.10 -39.43 9.86
CA ASP A 202 12.43 -40.83 9.57
C ASP A 202 11.34 -41.63 8.80
N ASN A 203 10.08 -41.16 8.68
CA ASN A 203 8.99 -42.05 8.22
C ASN A 203 7.92 -41.46 7.29
N LEU A 204 8.08 -40.25 6.74
CA LEU A 204 7.07 -39.64 5.87
C LEU A 204 7.61 -39.22 4.48
N SER A 205 8.09 -40.19 3.70
CA SER A 205 8.08 -40.05 2.23
C SER A 205 6.67 -40.36 1.71
N LEU A 206 5.73 -39.43 1.86
CA LEU A 206 4.43 -39.54 1.19
C LEU A 206 4.59 -39.17 -0.28
N GLU A 207 4.73 -40.18 -1.14
CA GLU A 207 4.55 -40.01 -2.59
C GLU A 207 3.06 -39.77 -2.90
N GLY A 208 2.73 -38.53 -3.30
CA GLY A 208 1.40 -38.12 -3.74
C GLY A 208 0.83 -36.95 -2.95
N THR A 209 -0.01 -36.14 -3.60
CA THR A 209 -0.67 -34.99 -2.97
C THR A 209 -1.60 -35.47 -1.86
N ILE A 210 -1.46 -34.85 -0.68
CA ILE A 210 -2.19 -35.08 0.58
C ILE A 210 -3.73 -35.21 0.39
N ASP A 211 -4.27 -34.68 -0.70
CA ASP A 211 -5.67 -34.74 -1.08
C ASP A 211 -6.19 -36.12 -1.55
N ARG A 212 -5.35 -37.08 -1.98
CA ARG A 212 -5.85 -38.43 -2.33
C ARG A 212 -6.45 -39.19 -1.13
N LEU A 213 -6.21 -38.72 0.09
CA LEU A 213 -6.68 -39.35 1.33
C LEU A 213 -7.99 -38.73 1.88
N ILE A 214 -8.49 -37.61 1.35
CA ILE A 214 -9.47 -36.77 2.08
C ILE A 214 -10.81 -36.53 1.34
N VAL A 215 -10.95 -36.86 0.05
CA VAL A 215 -11.95 -36.17 -0.82
C VAL A 215 -13.33 -36.84 -1.01
N ASN A 216 -13.80 -37.77 -0.16
CA ASN A 216 -15.23 -38.17 -0.23
C ASN A 216 -15.75 -38.53 1.16
N LYS A 217 -16.84 -37.93 1.66
CA LYS A 217 -17.44 -38.23 2.99
C LYS A 217 -17.64 -39.74 3.22
N GLU A 218 -18.00 -40.48 2.16
CA GLU A 218 -18.20 -41.93 2.20
C GLU A 218 -16.88 -42.71 2.22
N ASN A 219 -15.82 -42.19 1.56
CA ASN A 219 -14.46 -42.73 1.68
C ASN A 219 -13.76 -42.26 2.95
N GLN A 220 -14.09 -41.10 3.51
CA GLN A 220 -13.63 -40.60 4.80
C GLN A 220 -14.13 -41.53 5.89
N GLN A 221 -15.42 -41.88 5.89
CA GLN A 221 -15.98 -42.89 6.79
C GLN A 221 -15.42 -44.29 6.51
N LYS A 222 -15.25 -44.73 5.26
CA LYS A 222 -14.63 -46.04 4.95
C LYS A 222 -13.14 -46.09 5.30
N LEU A 223 -12.41 -44.98 5.19
CA LEU A 223 -11.01 -44.84 5.56
C LEU A 223 -10.90 -44.75 7.08
N LEU A 224 -11.75 -43.97 7.76
CA LEU A 224 -11.93 -43.99 9.21
C LEU A 224 -12.23 -45.40 9.72
N MET A 225 -13.21 -46.11 9.15
CA MET A 225 -13.56 -47.47 9.54
C MET A 225 -12.45 -48.49 9.21
N LYS A 226 -11.74 -48.34 8.08
CA LYS A 226 -10.59 -49.21 7.74
C LYS A 226 -9.39 -48.93 8.66
N LEU A 227 -9.16 -47.68 9.03
CA LEU A 227 -8.10 -47.25 9.94
C LEU A 227 -8.42 -47.62 11.38
N GLU A 228 -9.67 -47.48 11.84
CA GLU A 228 -10.16 -47.97 13.14
C GLU A 228 -10.05 -49.49 13.24
N LYS A 229 -10.43 -50.23 12.19
CA LYS A 229 -10.26 -51.70 12.13
C LYS A 229 -8.79 -52.12 12.13
N GLN A 230 -7.91 -51.38 11.44
CA GLN A 230 -6.46 -51.63 11.47
C GLN A 230 -5.82 -51.24 12.81
N VAL A 231 -6.33 -50.22 13.49
CA VAL A 231 -5.91 -49.82 14.84
C VAL A 231 -6.33 -50.88 15.86
N TYR A 232 -7.55 -51.40 15.77
CA TYR A 232 -8.00 -52.50 16.62
C TYR A 232 -7.10 -53.74 16.46
N LEU A 233 -6.81 -54.14 15.22
CA LEU A 233 -5.92 -55.27 14.93
C LEU A 233 -4.47 -55.03 15.40
N ARG A 234 -3.96 -53.79 15.36
CA ARG A 234 -2.58 -53.47 15.81
C ARG A 234 -2.44 -53.31 17.32
N ILE A 235 -3.51 -52.87 18.00
CA ILE A 235 -3.63 -52.90 19.47
C ILE A 235 -3.70 -54.35 19.94
N GLU A 236 -4.42 -55.22 19.22
CA GLU A 236 -4.45 -56.67 19.47
C GLU A 236 -3.08 -57.32 19.26
N GLU A 237 -2.25 -56.78 18.35
CA GLU A 237 -0.87 -57.21 18.07
C GLU A 237 0.23 -56.47 18.90
N GLY A 238 -0.14 -55.53 19.78
CA GLY A 238 0.79 -54.89 20.73
C GLY A 238 1.82 -53.92 20.17
N LYS A 239 1.53 -53.18 19.08
CA LYS A 239 2.44 -52.14 18.54
C LYS A 239 1.96 -50.72 18.84
N ASP A 240 2.87 -49.87 19.32
CA ASP A 240 2.62 -48.45 19.62
C ASP A 240 2.23 -47.66 18.36
N SER A 241 1.04 -47.06 18.39
CA SER A 241 0.53 -46.19 17.33
C SER A 241 0.73 -44.73 17.72
N LEU A 242 1.53 -43.99 16.95
CA LEU A 242 1.45 -42.53 16.91
C LEU A 242 0.00 -42.12 16.62
N ASP A 243 -0.58 -41.35 17.54
CA ASP A 243 -2.01 -41.06 17.61
C ASP A 243 -2.50 -40.32 16.36
N ILE A 244 -3.57 -40.82 15.75
CA ILE A 244 -4.22 -40.25 14.55
C ILE A 244 -4.62 -38.79 14.79
N ILE A 245 -4.89 -38.43 16.04
CA ILE A 245 -5.20 -37.07 16.49
C ILE A 245 -4.02 -36.12 16.23
N THR A 246 -2.77 -36.57 16.44
CA THR A 246 -1.56 -35.79 16.20
C THR A 246 -1.37 -35.52 14.71
N GLN A 247 -1.62 -36.51 13.84
CA GLN A 247 -1.52 -36.33 12.38
C GLN A 247 -2.60 -35.39 11.83
N ILE A 248 -3.83 -35.45 12.36
CA ILE A 248 -4.92 -34.52 12.01
C ILE A 248 -4.63 -33.11 12.54
N ALA A 249 -4.09 -32.98 13.75
CA ALA A 249 -3.67 -31.70 14.31
C ALA A 249 -2.53 -31.08 13.50
N LEU A 250 -1.58 -31.89 13.02
CA LEU A 250 -0.45 -31.52 12.17
C LEU A 250 -0.92 -31.06 10.78
N LEU A 251 -1.87 -31.76 10.16
CA LEU A 251 -2.50 -31.32 8.90
C LEU A 251 -3.33 -30.03 9.06
N LYS A 252 -4.02 -29.86 10.20
CA LYS A 252 -4.75 -28.63 10.52
C LYS A 252 -3.81 -27.45 10.82
N ALA A 253 -2.68 -27.71 11.44
CA ALA A 253 -1.62 -26.74 11.73
C ALA A 253 -0.91 -26.28 10.45
N ILE A 254 -0.56 -27.21 9.56
CA ILE A 254 0.05 -26.91 8.25
C ILE A 254 -0.90 -26.06 7.37
N LYS A 255 -2.22 -26.20 7.54
CA LYS A 255 -3.23 -25.41 6.82
C LYS A 255 -3.53 -24.02 7.41
N GLN A 256 -3.05 -23.67 8.61
CA GLN A 256 -3.36 -22.36 9.23
C GLN A 256 -2.42 -21.27 8.72
N LEU A 257 -2.98 -20.22 8.12
CA LEU A 257 -2.22 -19.08 7.58
C LEU A 257 -1.59 -18.25 8.71
N ASN A 258 -0.40 -17.73 8.46
CA ASN A 258 0.25 -16.75 9.32
C ASN A 258 0.31 -15.36 8.63
N SER A 259 0.79 -14.35 9.34
CA SER A 259 0.87 -12.98 8.78
C SER A 259 1.71 -12.88 7.49
N LEU A 260 2.79 -13.66 7.38
CA LEU A 260 3.62 -13.69 6.17
C LEU A 260 2.85 -14.30 4.99
N ASP A 261 2.11 -15.38 5.23
CA ASP A 261 1.29 -16.05 4.22
C ASP A 261 0.23 -15.08 3.66
N THR A 262 -0.44 -14.32 4.54
CA THR A 262 -1.43 -13.30 4.18
C THR A 262 -0.83 -12.18 3.32
N ARG A 263 0.38 -11.72 3.66
CA ARG A 263 1.08 -10.68 2.88
C ARG A 263 1.46 -11.19 1.48
N ILE A 264 1.92 -12.44 1.38
CA ILE A 264 2.20 -13.08 0.10
C ILE A 264 0.91 -13.25 -0.72
N ILE A 265 -0.18 -13.73 -0.11
CA ILE A 265 -1.49 -13.86 -0.78
C ILE A 265 -1.94 -12.52 -1.35
N SER A 266 -1.91 -11.47 -0.52
CA SER A 266 -2.34 -10.12 -0.92
C SER A 266 -1.45 -9.55 -2.02
N HIS A 267 -0.12 -9.74 -1.93
CA HIS A 267 0.82 -9.31 -2.96
C HIS A 267 0.47 -9.90 -4.32
N TYR A 268 0.34 -11.22 -4.42
CA TYR A 268 0.04 -11.88 -5.70
C TYR A 268 -1.38 -11.59 -6.20
N TYR A 269 -2.35 -11.40 -5.30
CA TYR A 269 -3.74 -11.10 -5.66
C TYR A 269 -3.91 -9.80 -6.45
N THR A 270 -3.00 -8.83 -6.28
CA THR A 270 -3.04 -7.55 -7.00
C THR A 270 -2.65 -7.64 -8.49
N HIS A 271 -2.09 -8.76 -8.96
CA HIS A 271 -1.60 -8.92 -10.34
C HIS A 271 -2.71 -9.33 -11.33
N PHE A 272 -3.83 -8.58 -11.37
CA PHE A 272 -5.04 -8.86 -12.16
C PHE A 272 -4.79 -9.29 -13.61
N TYR A 273 -3.87 -8.59 -14.31
CA TYR A 273 -3.54 -8.86 -15.70
C TYR A 273 -3.04 -10.29 -15.92
N ASN A 274 -2.23 -10.81 -15.00
CA ASN A 274 -1.66 -12.15 -15.10
C ASN A 274 -2.74 -13.24 -14.96
N ILE A 275 -3.82 -12.98 -14.21
CA ILE A 275 -4.98 -13.89 -14.13
C ILE A 275 -5.72 -13.98 -15.45
N VAL A 276 -6.06 -12.83 -16.04
CA VAL A 276 -6.85 -12.78 -17.29
C VAL A 276 -6.06 -13.38 -18.45
N ALA A 277 -4.74 -13.21 -18.44
CA ALA A 277 -3.85 -13.74 -19.47
C ALA A 277 -3.39 -15.18 -19.23
N ASP A 278 -3.82 -15.83 -18.14
CA ASP A 278 -3.34 -17.16 -17.69
C ASP A 278 -1.80 -17.25 -17.65
N LYS A 279 -1.17 -16.20 -17.12
CA LYS A 279 0.28 -16.08 -16.99
C LYS A 279 0.69 -16.23 -15.53
N SER A 280 1.83 -16.85 -15.30
CA SER A 280 2.47 -16.83 -13.98
C SER A 280 2.97 -15.43 -13.62
N VAL A 281 3.09 -15.18 -12.33
CA VAL A 281 3.87 -14.08 -11.79
C VAL A 281 5.23 -14.65 -11.39
N ASP A 282 6.25 -14.24 -12.13
CA ASP A 282 7.59 -14.79 -12.11
C ASP A 282 8.53 -13.85 -11.36
N LYS A 283 9.15 -14.30 -10.26
CA LYS A 283 10.05 -13.48 -9.44
C LYS A 283 11.23 -14.26 -8.87
N TYR A 284 12.37 -13.60 -8.73
CA TYR A 284 13.43 -14.08 -7.84
C TYR A 284 12.96 -13.95 -6.39
N ILE A 285 13.27 -14.96 -5.57
CA ILE A 285 12.84 -14.96 -4.16
C ILE A 285 13.41 -13.75 -3.40
N GLY A 286 14.65 -13.32 -3.70
CA GLY A 286 15.26 -12.14 -3.07
C GLY A 286 14.53 -10.83 -3.36
N ASP A 287 14.03 -10.68 -4.59
CA ASP A 287 13.24 -9.50 -4.98
C ASP A 287 11.88 -9.52 -4.25
N LEU A 288 11.24 -10.68 -4.17
CA LEU A 288 9.99 -10.87 -3.43
C LEU A 288 10.16 -10.56 -1.93
N VAL A 289 11.26 -10.99 -1.31
CA VAL A 289 11.58 -10.66 0.10
C VAL A 289 11.63 -9.14 0.30
N SER A 290 12.29 -8.44 -0.63
CA SER A 290 12.42 -6.98 -0.58
C SER A 290 11.08 -6.26 -0.77
N GLU A 291 10.26 -6.72 -1.71
CA GLU A 291 8.93 -6.17 -1.98
C GLU A 291 7.92 -6.40 -0.84
N LEU A 292 8.10 -7.46 -0.04
CA LEU A 292 7.34 -7.72 1.18
C LEU A 292 7.83 -6.87 2.38
N GLY A 293 8.82 -6.00 2.18
CA GLY A 293 9.40 -5.14 3.21
C GLY A 293 10.22 -5.89 4.25
N LEU A 294 10.78 -7.06 3.89
CA LEU A 294 11.63 -7.87 4.77
C LEU A 294 13.11 -7.61 4.44
N SER A 295 13.98 -7.76 5.44
CA SER A 295 15.42 -7.66 5.22
C SER A 295 15.93 -8.84 4.38
N ASP A 296 16.86 -8.56 3.47
CA ASP A 296 17.49 -9.59 2.65
C ASP A 296 18.40 -10.47 3.52
N SER A 297 17.86 -11.63 3.91
CA SER A 297 18.57 -12.61 4.73
C SER A 297 18.16 -14.02 4.31
N LYS A 298 19.07 -14.98 4.49
CA LYS A 298 18.79 -16.40 4.21
C LYS A 298 17.56 -16.90 4.98
N LYS A 299 17.40 -16.47 6.24
CA LYS A 299 16.25 -16.81 7.08
C LYS A 299 14.93 -16.36 6.46
N ASN A 300 14.86 -15.11 5.98
CA ASN A 300 13.64 -14.56 5.35
C ASN A 300 13.38 -15.19 3.97
N THR A 301 14.44 -15.46 3.22
CA THR A 301 14.37 -16.19 1.94
C THR A 301 13.76 -17.58 2.15
N ASP A 302 14.25 -18.34 3.12
CA ASP A 302 13.75 -19.68 3.44
C ASP A 302 12.32 -19.63 4.01
N ALA A 303 11.97 -18.60 4.77
CA ALA A 303 10.61 -18.39 5.27
C ALA A 303 9.62 -18.13 4.12
N VAL A 304 9.97 -17.27 3.16
CA VAL A 304 9.14 -16.98 1.98
C VAL A 304 8.93 -18.24 1.13
N ILE A 305 9.97 -19.05 0.93
CA ILE A 305 9.86 -20.33 0.21
C ILE A 305 8.90 -21.28 0.91
N LYS A 306 9.06 -21.46 2.22
CA LYS A 306 8.17 -22.31 3.03
C LYS A 306 6.72 -21.83 2.96
N SER A 307 6.49 -20.52 3.05
CA SER A 307 5.17 -19.92 2.91
C SER A 307 4.56 -20.12 1.52
N LEU A 308 5.33 -19.93 0.45
CA LEU A 308 4.85 -20.17 -0.92
C LEU A 308 4.41 -21.62 -1.14
N LEU A 309 5.24 -22.58 -0.71
CA LEU A 309 4.91 -24.00 -0.80
C LEU A 309 3.68 -24.35 0.05
N LYS A 310 3.59 -23.80 1.26
CA LYS A 310 2.42 -23.95 2.13
C LYS A 310 1.16 -23.44 1.46
N ILE A 311 1.15 -22.21 0.94
CA ILE A 311 -0.02 -21.63 0.27
C ILE A 311 -0.40 -22.46 -0.96
N GLY A 312 0.58 -22.89 -1.76
CA GLY A 312 0.36 -23.74 -2.93
C GLY A 312 -0.27 -25.10 -2.60
N SER A 313 -0.07 -25.60 -1.37
CA SER A 313 -0.67 -26.85 -0.89
C SER A 313 -2.10 -26.69 -0.34
N ILE A 314 -2.58 -25.46 -0.13
CA ILE A 314 -3.90 -25.21 0.43
C ILE A 314 -4.96 -25.29 -0.68
N ARG A 315 -5.85 -26.27 -0.55
CA ARG A 315 -7.11 -26.36 -1.30
C ARG A 315 -8.28 -25.89 -0.46
N LEU A 316 -9.06 -24.98 -1.03
CA LEU A 316 -10.25 -24.39 -0.42
C LEU A 316 -11.51 -24.91 -1.09
N GLU A 317 -12.52 -25.19 -0.28
CA GLU A 317 -13.88 -25.55 -0.71
C GLU A 317 -14.87 -24.67 0.05
N SER A 318 -15.79 -24.03 -0.68
CA SER A 318 -16.91 -23.30 -0.09
C SER A 318 -18.21 -23.79 -0.69
N GLU A 319 -19.00 -24.50 0.11
CA GLU A 319 -20.40 -24.81 -0.19
C GLU A 319 -21.20 -23.50 -0.02
N ASN A 320 -21.68 -22.91 -1.12
CA ASN A 320 -22.44 -21.64 -1.16
C ASN A 320 -21.69 -20.32 -0.86
N TYR A 321 -20.53 -20.07 -1.48
CA TYR A 321 -20.00 -18.69 -1.55
C TYR A 321 -20.76 -17.90 -2.61
N GLU A 322 -21.52 -16.87 -2.23
CA GLU A 322 -22.37 -16.06 -3.13
C GLU A 322 -23.30 -16.92 -4.03
N GLY A 323 -23.80 -18.05 -3.50
CA GLY A 323 -24.70 -18.97 -4.22
C GLY A 323 -24.00 -19.94 -5.18
N ARG A 324 -22.68 -20.05 -5.14
CA ARG A 324 -21.89 -21.02 -5.93
C ARG A 324 -21.08 -21.96 -5.04
N GLU A 325 -20.87 -23.18 -5.52
CA GLU A 325 -19.84 -24.06 -4.97
C GLU A 325 -18.50 -23.73 -5.63
N ILE A 326 -17.53 -23.30 -4.83
CA ILE A 326 -16.18 -22.97 -5.31
C ILE A 326 -15.20 -23.96 -4.70
N LYS A 327 -14.41 -24.64 -5.54
CA LYS A 327 -13.33 -25.54 -5.13
C LYS A 327 -12.07 -25.22 -5.92
N GLY A 328 -10.93 -25.08 -5.25
CA GLY A 328 -9.66 -24.82 -5.93
C GLY A 328 -8.50 -24.54 -4.99
N THR A 329 -7.31 -24.37 -5.55
CA THR A 329 -6.10 -23.97 -4.81
C THR A 329 -6.00 -22.46 -4.69
N LEU A 330 -5.25 -21.98 -3.70
CA LEU A 330 -4.88 -20.57 -3.60
C LEU A 330 -3.83 -20.20 -4.66
N PHE A 331 -2.74 -20.96 -4.74
CA PHE A 331 -1.69 -20.81 -5.75
C PHE A 331 -1.33 -22.16 -6.38
N GLU A 332 -0.72 -22.11 -7.55
CA GLU A 332 0.10 -23.18 -8.10
C GLU A 332 1.52 -22.64 -8.19
N VAL A 333 2.44 -23.27 -7.46
CA VAL A 333 3.80 -22.74 -7.24
C VAL A 333 4.81 -23.71 -7.82
N SER A 334 5.73 -23.18 -8.63
CA SER A 334 6.94 -23.86 -9.06
C SER A 334 8.15 -23.07 -8.60
N ILE A 335 9.11 -23.72 -7.94
CA ILE A 335 10.37 -23.11 -7.51
C ILE A 335 11.50 -23.82 -8.25
N SER A 336 12.33 -23.04 -8.93
CA SER A 336 13.47 -23.51 -9.71
C SER A 336 14.69 -22.67 -9.40
N GLU A 337 15.85 -23.12 -9.86
CA GLU A 337 17.08 -22.33 -9.83
C GLU A 337 17.33 -21.74 -11.21
N ARG A 338 17.43 -20.41 -11.30
CA ARG A 338 17.80 -19.68 -12.53
C ARG A 338 18.95 -18.75 -12.18
N ASP A 339 20.02 -18.79 -12.98
CA ASP A 339 21.22 -17.96 -12.78
C ASP A 339 21.83 -18.06 -11.36
N GLY A 340 21.80 -19.26 -10.76
CA GLY A 340 22.30 -19.52 -9.41
C GLY A 340 21.46 -18.89 -8.29
N ARG A 341 20.23 -18.45 -8.60
CA ARG A 341 19.29 -17.86 -7.65
C ARG A 341 17.97 -18.62 -7.67
N LYS A 342 17.33 -18.73 -6.51
CA LYS A 342 15.99 -19.32 -6.40
C LYS A 342 14.96 -18.41 -7.06
N PHE A 343 14.16 -18.99 -7.95
CA PHE A 343 13.18 -18.34 -8.79
C PHE A 343 11.82 -19.02 -8.61
N ALA A 344 10.79 -18.24 -8.28
CA ALA A 344 9.43 -18.71 -8.13
C ALA A 344 8.58 -18.31 -9.34
N GLN A 345 7.86 -19.28 -9.88
CA GLN A 345 6.77 -19.08 -10.81
C GLN A 345 5.47 -19.39 -10.06
N VAL A 346 4.63 -18.38 -9.88
CA VAL A 346 3.38 -18.51 -9.13
C VAL A 346 2.21 -18.24 -10.08
N PHE A 347 1.38 -19.25 -10.29
CA PHE A 347 0.05 -19.05 -10.87
C PHE A 347 -0.95 -18.86 -9.73
N LEU A 348 -1.88 -17.94 -9.92
CA LEU A 348 -3.02 -17.86 -9.01
C LEU A 348 -3.89 -19.10 -9.23
N GLY A 349 -4.24 -19.81 -8.15
CA GLY A 349 -5.03 -21.02 -8.23
C GLY A 349 -6.50 -20.72 -8.54
N GLY A 350 -7.24 -21.72 -9.03
CA GLY A 350 -8.62 -21.55 -9.49
C GLY A 350 -9.57 -20.89 -8.48
N PHE A 351 -9.29 -21.03 -7.17
CA PHE A 351 -10.08 -20.39 -6.12
C PHE A 351 -9.91 -18.87 -6.12
N LEU A 352 -8.68 -18.36 -6.09
CA LEU A 352 -8.42 -16.92 -6.13
C LEU A 352 -8.83 -16.31 -7.47
N ARG A 353 -8.63 -17.01 -8.60
CA ARG A 353 -9.14 -16.55 -9.90
C ARG A 353 -10.64 -16.32 -9.88
N THR A 354 -11.39 -17.24 -9.27
CA THR A 354 -12.85 -17.13 -9.16
C THR A 354 -13.26 -15.92 -8.33
N LEU A 355 -12.58 -15.65 -7.20
CA LEU A 355 -12.82 -14.46 -6.39
C LEU A 355 -12.53 -13.16 -7.13
N ILE A 356 -11.50 -13.13 -7.96
CA ILE A 356 -11.16 -11.98 -8.79
C ILE A 356 -12.22 -11.73 -9.86
N ILE A 357 -12.68 -12.79 -10.54
CA ILE A 357 -13.76 -12.69 -11.53
C ILE A 357 -15.07 -12.19 -10.88
N MET A 358 -15.31 -12.60 -9.63
CA MET A 358 -16.47 -12.18 -8.85
C MET A 358 -16.31 -10.78 -8.25
N ASP A 359 -15.15 -10.13 -8.42
CA ASP A 359 -14.80 -8.86 -7.79
C ASP A 359 -15.05 -8.95 -6.27
N SER A 360 -14.41 -9.93 -5.64
CA SER A 360 -14.58 -10.26 -4.21
C SER A 360 -13.31 -9.97 -3.41
N SER A 361 -13.16 -8.70 -3.01
CA SER A 361 -11.99 -8.17 -2.31
C SER A 361 -12.31 -7.00 -1.37
N PHE A 362 -11.41 -6.75 -0.42
CA PHE A 362 -11.38 -5.51 0.36
C PHE A 362 -10.21 -4.66 -0.11
N ASN A 363 -10.49 -3.39 -0.38
CA ASN A 363 -9.51 -2.43 -0.83
C ASN A 363 -9.23 -1.43 0.29
N PHE A 364 -7.98 -1.42 0.74
CA PHE A 364 -7.47 -0.50 1.77
C PHE A 364 -6.43 0.44 1.16
N ASN A 365 -6.23 1.60 1.79
CA ASN A 365 -5.04 2.40 1.55
C ASN A 365 -3.81 1.60 2.00
N LYS A 366 -2.94 1.23 1.07
CA LYS A 366 -1.76 0.39 1.31
C LYS A 366 -0.82 1.04 2.31
N ASP A 367 -0.55 2.33 2.18
CA ASP A 367 0.42 3.02 3.03
C ASP A 367 -0.04 3.03 4.50
N VAL A 368 -1.34 3.21 4.73
CA VAL A 368 -1.93 3.08 6.07
C VAL A 368 -1.93 1.63 6.54
N PHE A 369 -2.33 0.70 5.69
CA PHE A 369 -2.46 -0.71 6.05
C PHE A 369 -1.11 -1.35 6.38
N ASP A 370 -0.05 -1.01 5.66
CA ASP A 370 1.31 -1.53 5.87
C ASP A 370 1.96 -1.00 7.15
N LEU A 371 1.50 0.14 7.69
CA LEU A 371 1.95 0.69 8.99
C LEU A 371 1.33 -0.02 10.21
N LEU A 372 0.21 -0.72 10.02
CA LEU A 372 -0.48 -1.42 11.10
C LEU A 372 0.32 -2.63 11.60
N SER A 373 0.20 -2.93 12.88
CA SER A 373 0.68 -4.20 13.44
C SER A 373 -0.06 -5.40 12.83
N ASN A 374 0.55 -6.59 12.86
CA ASN A 374 -0.09 -7.81 12.33
C ASN A 374 -1.46 -8.10 12.97
N ASP A 375 -1.62 -7.78 14.26
CA ASP A 375 -2.89 -7.91 14.97
C ASP A 375 -3.93 -6.95 14.39
N ALA A 376 -3.56 -5.67 14.21
CA ALA A 376 -4.42 -4.64 13.65
C ALA A 376 -4.79 -4.91 12.18
N GLN A 377 -3.86 -5.38 11.35
CA GLN A 377 -4.12 -5.77 9.96
C GLN A 377 -5.18 -6.87 9.87
N GLN A 378 -5.04 -7.95 10.65
CA GLN A 378 -6.00 -9.05 10.62
C GLN A 378 -7.36 -8.65 11.20
N ILE A 379 -7.36 -7.87 12.29
CA ILE A 379 -8.59 -7.34 12.87
C ILE A 379 -9.29 -6.39 11.88
N ALA A 380 -8.54 -5.61 11.09
CA ALA A 380 -9.12 -4.75 10.06
C ALA A 380 -9.87 -5.56 9.00
N ILE A 381 -9.22 -6.58 8.43
CA ILE A 381 -9.82 -7.47 7.43
C ILE A 381 -11.10 -8.11 8.00
N TRP A 382 -11.05 -8.56 9.25
CA TRP A 382 -12.17 -9.20 9.92
C TRP A 382 -13.34 -8.24 10.19
N LEU A 383 -13.06 -7.06 10.76
CA LEU A 383 -14.07 -6.04 11.05
C LEU A 383 -14.69 -5.45 9.78
N GLN A 384 -13.94 -5.37 8.68
CA GLN A 384 -14.49 -4.86 7.41
C GLN A 384 -15.63 -5.72 6.88
N ASN A 385 -15.51 -7.05 6.96
CA ASN A 385 -16.59 -7.97 6.60
C ASN A 385 -17.82 -7.75 7.50
N ARG A 386 -17.62 -7.58 8.81
CA ARG A 386 -18.72 -7.32 9.76
C ARG A 386 -19.41 -5.99 9.50
N ARG A 387 -18.65 -4.92 9.25
CA ARG A 387 -19.15 -3.59 8.89
C ARG A 387 -20.02 -3.64 7.63
N LEU A 388 -19.63 -4.41 6.61
CA LEU A 388 -20.43 -4.59 5.40
C LEU A 388 -21.73 -5.38 5.67
N LYS A 389 -21.67 -6.42 6.52
CA LYS A 389 -22.87 -7.15 6.95
C LYS A 389 -23.84 -6.25 7.71
N MET A 390 -23.35 -5.31 8.53
CA MET A 390 -24.22 -4.37 9.22
C MET A 390 -25.08 -3.60 8.22
N VAL A 391 -24.54 -3.13 7.10
CA VAL A 391 -25.35 -2.43 6.07
C VAL A 391 -26.59 -3.22 5.61
N LEU A 392 -26.50 -4.55 5.63
CA LEU A 392 -27.60 -5.46 5.26
C LEU A 392 -28.56 -5.75 6.42
N GLU A 393 -28.05 -5.79 7.65
CA GLU A 393 -28.76 -6.29 8.84
C GLU A 393 -29.27 -5.18 9.77
N SER A 394 -28.62 -4.01 9.81
CA SER A 394 -28.83 -2.91 10.77
C SER A 394 -28.29 -1.56 10.24
N GLU A 395 -29.03 -0.46 10.42
CA GLU A 395 -28.54 0.87 10.05
C GLU A 395 -27.57 1.47 11.09
N ASP A 396 -27.58 0.94 12.31
CA ASP A 396 -26.65 1.34 13.35
C ASP A 396 -25.31 0.62 13.15
N PHE A 397 -24.29 1.37 12.70
CA PHE A 397 -22.89 0.93 12.54
C PHE A 397 -22.19 0.65 13.89
N LYS A 398 -22.88 -0.07 14.79
CA LYS A 398 -22.44 -0.42 16.13
C LYS A 398 -22.60 -1.92 16.36
N ASP A 399 -21.53 -2.57 16.81
CA ASP A 399 -21.48 -4.01 16.98
C ASP A 399 -20.92 -4.38 18.35
N VAL A 400 -21.49 -5.42 18.97
CA VAL A 400 -21.07 -5.92 20.28
C VAL A 400 -20.36 -7.25 20.07
N ILE A 401 -19.08 -7.30 20.42
CA ILE A 401 -18.20 -8.40 20.08
C ILE A 401 -17.50 -8.92 21.35
N ALA A 402 -17.74 -10.18 21.68
CA ALA A 402 -17.04 -10.86 22.76
C ALA A 402 -15.53 -11.01 22.47
N ILE A 403 -14.68 -10.92 23.51
CA ILE A 403 -13.22 -11.11 23.41
C ILE A 403 -12.86 -12.38 22.63
N GLN A 404 -13.61 -13.47 22.85
CA GLN A 404 -13.28 -14.75 22.24
C GLN A 404 -13.33 -14.69 20.70
N ARG A 405 -14.26 -13.91 20.12
CA ARG A 405 -14.37 -13.74 18.66
C ARG A 405 -13.14 -13.06 18.05
N PHE A 406 -12.61 -12.03 18.72
CA PHE A 406 -11.33 -11.44 18.32
C PHE A 406 -10.18 -12.43 18.44
N THR A 407 -10.16 -13.22 19.53
CA THR A 407 -9.07 -14.19 19.73
C THR A 407 -9.10 -15.32 18.72
N ASP A 408 -10.27 -15.68 18.22
CA ASP A 408 -10.41 -16.65 17.14
C ASP A 408 -9.93 -16.05 15.81
N ALA A 409 -10.22 -14.77 15.53
CA ALA A 409 -9.80 -14.09 14.30
C ALA A 409 -8.27 -13.98 14.16
N ILE A 410 -7.56 -13.67 15.26
CA ILE A 410 -6.08 -13.57 15.28
C ILE A 410 -5.39 -14.76 15.96
N LEU A 411 -6.12 -15.86 16.13
CA LEU A 411 -5.62 -17.16 16.61
C LEU A 411 -4.77 -17.11 17.90
N MET A 412 -5.17 -16.31 18.89
CA MET A 412 -4.39 -16.12 20.11
C MET A 412 -4.29 -17.41 20.94
N SER A 413 -3.07 -17.84 21.28
CA SER A 413 -2.81 -18.99 22.16
C SER A 413 -2.83 -18.64 23.66
N THR A 414 -2.75 -17.36 24.01
CA THR A 414 -2.67 -16.90 25.40
C THR A 414 -3.93 -17.24 26.19
N LYS A 415 -3.78 -17.93 27.33
CA LYS A 415 -4.90 -18.26 28.24
C LYS A 415 -5.40 -17.07 29.07
N SER A 416 -4.53 -16.10 29.36
CA SER A 416 -4.87 -14.92 30.19
C SER A 416 -5.81 -13.96 29.47
N ILE A 417 -6.99 -13.73 30.05
CA ILE A 417 -8.00 -12.83 29.48
C ILE A 417 -7.55 -11.36 29.45
N TYR A 418 -6.74 -10.92 30.42
CA TYR A 418 -6.18 -9.57 30.45
C TYR A 418 -5.21 -9.34 29.29
N LYS A 419 -4.31 -10.30 29.04
CA LYS A 419 -3.39 -10.21 27.89
C LYS A 419 -4.13 -10.26 26.55
N LYS A 420 -5.22 -11.04 26.45
CA LYS A 420 -6.09 -11.04 25.27
C LYS A 420 -6.71 -9.66 25.06
N ARG A 421 -7.28 -9.07 26.11
CA ARG A 421 -7.87 -7.72 26.10
C ARG A 421 -6.86 -6.68 25.64
N ASP A 422 -5.66 -6.65 26.23
CA ASP A 422 -4.67 -5.61 25.96
C ASP A 422 -4.18 -5.65 24.50
N ARG A 423 -4.00 -6.86 23.93
CA ARG A 423 -3.68 -7.00 22.50
C ARG A 423 -4.79 -6.45 21.60
N ILE A 424 -6.06 -6.70 21.94
CA ILE A 424 -7.22 -6.20 21.18
C ILE A 424 -7.30 -4.68 21.28
N ILE A 425 -7.11 -4.12 22.49
CA ILE A 425 -7.10 -2.67 22.73
C ILE A 425 -6.05 -2.00 21.87
N ASN A 426 -4.80 -2.48 21.89
CA ASN A 426 -3.71 -1.91 21.09
C ASN A 426 -4.06 -1.90 19.59
N ALA A 427 -4.59 -3.02 19.08
CA ALA A 427 -4.99 -3.10 17.68
C ALA A 427 -6.16 -2.15 17.34
N LEU A 428 -7.17 -2.04 18.22
CA LEU A 428 -8.30 -1.13 18.01
C LEU A 428 -7.88 0.34 18.11
N ASP A 429 -6.92 0.67 18.97
CA ASP A 429 -6.33 2.01 19.07
C ASP A 429 -5.61 2.40 17.79
N GLU A 430 -4.79 1.51 17.20
CA GLU A 430 -4.18 1.73 15.89
C GLU A 430 -5.24 2.01 14.81
N LEU A 431 -6.27 1.13 14.71
CA LEU A 431 -7.32 1.27 13.70
C LEU A 431 -8.14 2.56 13.84
N LYS A 432 -8.29 3.04 15.08
CA LYS A 432 -8.94 4.32 15.39
C LYS A 432 -8.03 5.51 15.04
N GLN A 433 -6.75 5.45 15.42
CA GLN A 433 -5.76 6.49 15.15
C GLN A 433 -5.63 6.75 13.65
N TYR A 434 -5.50 5.69 12.86
CA TYR A 434 -5.37 5.77 11.40
C TYR A 434 -6.71 5.90 10.66
N LYS A 435 -7.83 6.02 11.40
CA LYS A 435 -9.19 6.19 10.85
C LYS A 435 -9.52 5.23 9.70
N LEU A 436 -9.15 3.95 9.84
CA LEU A 436 -9.35 2.97 8.77
C LEU A 436 -10.77 2.41 8.79
N ILE A 437 -11.21 1.87 9.93
CA ILE A 437 -12.49 1.16 10.07
C ILE A 437 -13.22 1.54 11.35
N VAL A 438 -12.48 1.75 12.44
CA VAL A 438 -13.03 1.97 13.78
C VAL A 438 -13.14 3.47 14.05
N LYS A 439 -14.35 3.95 14.38
CA LYS A 439 -14.59 5.33 14.83
C LYS A 439 -14.30 5.45 16.33
N ASN A 440 -14.83 4.53 17.11
CA ASN A 440 -14.58 4.44 18.54
C ASN A 440 -14.88 3.03 19.05
N TYR A 441 -14.41 2.69 20.26
CA TYR A 441 -14.80 1.46 20.94
C TYR A 441 -14.91 1.65 22.45
N GLU A 442 -15.69 0.78 23.09
CA GLU A 442 -15.81 0.69 24.54
C GLU A 442 -15.63 -0.76 24.99
N TYR A 443 -14.94 -0.99 26.10
CA TYR A 443 -14.77 -2.32 26.68
C TYR A 443 -15.66 -2.52 27.92
N ILE A 444 -16.64 -3.42 27.80
CA ILE A 444 -17.56 -3.82 28.87
C ILE A 444 -16.91 -4.93 29.70
N LYS A 445 -16.31 -4.54 30.83
CA LYS A 445 -15.57 -5.46 31.73
C LYS A 445 -16.42 -6.62 32.26
N LYS A 446 -17.72 -6.40 32.51
CA LYS A 446 -18.61 -7.39 33.14
C LYS A 446 -18.85 -8.61 32.24
N ASN A 447 -18.93 -8.38 30.93
CA ASN A 447 -19.26 -9.42 29.94
C ASN A 447 -18.05 -9.82 29.09
N TYR A 448 -16.90 -9.16 29.24
CA TYR A 448 -15.73 -9.35 28.39
C TYR A 448 -16.06 -9.09 26.90
N GLU A 449 -16.75 -7.97 26.65
CA GLU A 449 -17.24 -7.57 25.33
C GLU A 449 -16.72 -6.19 24.94
N PHE A 450 -16.55 -5.98 23.64
CA PHE A 450 -16.25 -4.69 23.06
C PHE A 450 -17.46 -4.19 22.28
N VAL A 451 -17.87 -2.95 22.54
CA VAL A 451 -18.82 -2.22 21.69
C VAL A 451 -18.02 -1.42 20.69
N ILE A 452 -18.02 -1.85 19.43
CA ILE A 452 -17.31 -1.19 18.33
C ILE A 452 -18.28 -0.27 17.61
N SER A 453 -17.92 1.01 17.48
CA SER A 453 -18.57 1.95 16.55
C SER A 453 -17.72 2.06 15.30
N TYR A 454 -18.25 1.66 14.15
CA TYR A 454 -17.56 1.76 12.87
C TYR A 454 -17.62 3.17 12.30
N ILE A 455 -16.69 3.48 11.42
CA ILE A 455 -16.82 4.62 10.51
C ILE A 455 -17.96 4.32 9.54
N GLU A 456 -18.82 5.28 9.24
CA GLU A 456 -19.93 5.06 8.31
C GLU A 456 -19.40 4.91 6.87
N LEU A 457 -20.04 4.07 6.07
CA LEU A 457 -19.73 3.96 4.65
C LEU A 457 -20.39 5.11 3.89
N PRO A 458 -19.82 5.58 2.75
CA PRO A 458 -20.47 6.58 1.92
C PRO A 458 -21.88 6.14 1.52
N GLU A 459 -22.85 7.08 1.48
CA GLU A 459 -24.23 6.76 1.12
C GLU A 459 -24.35 6.07 -0.25
N SER A 460 -23.49 6.42 -1.19
CA SER A 460 -23.42 5.79 -2.51
C SER A 460 -23.11 4.29 -2.42
N VAL A 461 -22.19 3.91 -1.54
CA VAL A 461 -21.80 2.51 -1.27
C VAL A 461 -22.94 1.78 -0.55
N ILE A 462 -23.54 2.40 0.46
CA ILE A 462 -24.69 1.84 1.20
C ILE A 462 -25.85 1.55 0.25
N LYS A 463 -26.20 2.49 -0.64
CA LYS A 463 -27.27 2.31 -1.64
C LYS A 463 -26.97 1.16 -2.58
N LYS A 464 -25.74 1.05 -3.09
CA LYS A 464 -25.33 -0.08 -3.95
C LYS A 464 -25.46 -1.42 -3.23
N ILE A 465 -25.06 -1.50 -1.95
CA ILE A 465 -25.16 -2.74 -1.16
C ILE A 465 -26.63 -3.15 -1.01
N LYS A 466 -27.49 -2.22 -0.60
CA LYS A 466 -28.93 -2.47 -0.44
C LYS A 466 -29.61 -2.86 -1.76
N ASN A 467 -29.18 -2.28 -2.88
CA ASN A 467 -29.72 -2.57 -4.22
C ASN A 467 -29.13 -3.83 -4.87
N LYS A 468 -28.21 -4.55 -4.21
CA LYS A 468 -27.46 -5.69 -4.79
C LYS A 468 -26.64 -5.34 -6.04
N GLU A 469 -26.31 -4.06 -6.19
CA GLU A 469 -25.44 -3.54 -7.26
C GLU A 469 -23.99 -3.36 -6.79
N PHE A 470 -23.72 -3.69 -5.52
CA PHE A 470 -22.40 -3.59 -4.93
C PHE A 470 -21.50 -4.73 -5.37
N LYS A 471 -20.27 -4.36 -5.76
CA LYS A 471 -19.15 -5.28 -5.96
C LYS A 471 -18.18 -5.14 -4.80
N THR A 472 -17.70 -6.26 -4.29
CA THR A 472 -16.84 -6.32 -3.11
C THR A 472 -15.44 -5.89 -3.52
N GLY A 473 -15.09 -4.62 -3.27
CA GLY A 473 -13.83 -4.05 -3.75
C GLY A 473 -13.88 -2.54 -3.99
N GLU A 474 -15.05 -1.90 -3.91
CA GLU A 474 -15.06 -0.43 -3.90
C GLU A 474 -14.22 0.09 -2.71
N LEU A 475 -13.34 1.06 -2.99
CA LEU A 475 -12.34 1.54 -2.04
C LEU A 475 -13.02 2.03 -0.75
N ILE A 476 -12.63 1.44 0.38
CA ILE A 476 -13.11 1.86 1.70
C ILE A 476 -12.02 2.76 2.29
N GLU A 477 -12.28 4.07 2.30
CA GLU A 477 -11.29 5.10 2.60
C GLU A 477 -10.78 5.02 4.05
N GLY A 478 -9.45 4.97 4.20
CA GLY A 478 -8.73 5.48 5.37
C GLY A 478 -7.98 6.75 4.98
N GLN A 479 -7.81 7.68 5.93
CA GLN A 479 -7.07 8.92 5.74
C GLN A 479 -5.66 8.80 6.34
N ILE A 480 -4.63 9.21 5.60
CA ILE A 480 -3.30 9.46 6.18
C ILE A 480 -3.39 10.78 6.94
N HIS A 481 -3.13 10.76 8.24
CA HIS A 481 -2.88 12.00 8.99
C HIS A 481 -1.39 12.30 8.96
N ALA A 482 -1.04 13.53 8.57
CA ALA A 482 0.34 14.01 8.44
C ALA A 482 0.98 14.42 9.78
N ASP A 483 0.38 14.08 10.92
CA ASP A 483 0.87 14.51 12.24
C ASP A 483 1.59 13.37 12.96
N TYR A 484 2.83 13.11 12.53
CA TYR A 484 3.86 12.54 13.40
C TYR A 484 4.79 13.66 13.83
N THR A 485 4.35 14.50 14.77
CA THR A 485 5.31 15.13 15.67
C THR A 485 5.73 14.08 16.68
N VAL A 486 6.92 13.53 16.47
CA VAL A 486 7.66 12.82 17.51
C VAL A 486 8.02 13.86 18.57
N GLU A 487 7.41 13.76 19.75
CA GLU A 487 7.98 14.30 20.98
C GLU A 487 8.86 13.24 21.65
#